data_AF-A0A7V5FQZ3-F1
#
_entry.id   AF-A0A7V5FQZ3-F1
#
_cell.length_a   1.000
_cell.length_b   1.000
_cell.length_c   1.000
_cell.angle_alpha   90.00
_cell.angle_beta   90.00
_cell.angle_gamma   90.00
#
_symmetry.space_group_name_H-M   'P 1'
#
loop_
_entity.id
_entity.type
_entity.pdbx_description
1 polymer ?
#
loop_
_entity_poly.entity_id
_entity_poly.type
_entity_poly.pdbx_seq_one_letter_code
_entity_poly.pdbx_strand_id
1 'polypeptide(L)'
;MSLKLAKEVLRTEAEGITSLIDQLDEQFERAIELIMNCPSRLIITGIGKSGIIGQKISATLNSTGTASFFLHPVEAMHGDLGIVAPDDVVLAISYSGETVELTMLLHTLRTRKVKTIALTGNVDSGLAELADVVLSAHVSREACPLGLAPTTSTTAALALGDALAVVLLDRKHFEASDFRRNHPGGSLGERLKTRVSEVMLTGGNIPQVAKETIFFDALAVLNEKNVGAVLIMDNDNSVIGIITDGDIRRLVAADTDLAGLQLTDIMTREPKFIDADLLAADALSIM
;
A
#
# COMPACT_ATOMS: atom_id res chain seq x y z
N MET A 1 29.20 20.28 -5.92
CA MET A 1 29.76 18.93 -5.68
C MET A 1 28.75 18.02 -4.96
N SER A 2 28.21 18.43 -3.81
CA SER A 2 27.30 17.61 -2.99
C SER A 2 26.02 17.15 -3.71
N LEU A 3 25.39 18.01 -4.51
CA LEU A 3 24.18 17.64 -5.29
C LEU A 3 24.45 16.53 -6.31
N LYS A 4 25.63 16.51 -6.94
CA LYS A 4 25.99 15.46 -7.90
C LYS A 4 26.17 14.13 -7.17
N LEU A 5 26.84 14.15 -6.01
CA LEU A 5 27.04 12.95 -5.18
C LEU A 5 25.70 12.41 -4.65
N ALA A 6 24.81 13.26 -4.15
CA ALA A 6 23.49 12.84 -3.68
C ALA A 6 22.65 12.17 -4.78
N LYS A 7 22.67 12.74 -6.00
CA LYS A 7 22.02 12.12 -7.17
C LYS A 7 22.62 10.76 -7.50
N GLU A 8 23.93 10.60 -7.37
CA GLU A 8 24.62 9.35 -7.65
C GLU A 8 24.31 8.26 -6.61
N VAL A 9 24.21 8.64 -5.34
CA VAL A 9 23.77 7.75 -4.26
C VAL A 9 22.38 7.21 -4.59
N LEU A 10 21.42 8.10 -4.88
CA LEU A 10 20.05 7.69 -5.21
C LEU A 10 19.97 6.82 -6.48
N ARG A 11 20.81 7.09 -7.50
CA ARG A 11 20.89 6.20 -8.67
C ARG A 11 21.41 4.83 -8.32
N THR A 12 22.47 4.75 -7.53
CA THR A 12 23.05 3.46 -7.12
C THR A 12 22.05 2.64 -6.29
N GLU A 13 21.30 3.30 -5.41
CA GLU A 13 20.22 2.64 -4.66
C GLU A 13 19.10 2.15 -5.58
N ALA A 14 18.68 2.97 -6.55
CA ALA A 14 17.66 2.60 -7.54
C ALA A 14 18.12 1.44 -8.45
N GLU A 15 19.38 1.42 -8.88
CA GLU A 15 19.99 0.32 -9.62
C GLU A 15 19.97 -0.98 -8.81
N GLY A 16 20.31 -0.88 -7.51
CA GLY A 16 20.23 -2.01 -6.59
C GLY A 16 18.80 -2.57 -6.51
N ILE A 17 17.78 -1.72 -6.33
CA ILE A 17 16.38 -2.16 -6.33
C ILE A 17 15.98 -2.79 -7.67
N THR A 18 16.34 -2.15 -8.78
CA THR A 18 15.96 -2.61 -10.12
C THR A 18 16.52 -4.00 -10.40
N SER A 19 17.76 -4.27 -9.97
CA SER A 19 18.37 -5.58 -10.13
C SER A 19 17.68 -6.71 -9.35
N LEU A 20 16.83 -6.40 -8.37
CA LEU A 20 16.09 -7.42 -7.62
C LEU A 20 14.96 -8.03 -8.46
N ILE A 21 14.45 -7.30 -9.45
CA ILE A 21 13.36 -7.77 -10.31
C ILE A 21 13.78 -9.08 -10.99
N ASP A 22 14.99 -9.13 -11.54
CA ASP A 22 15.54 -10.30 -12.23
C ASP A 22 16.02 -11.39 -11.27
N GLN A 23 16.11 -11.10 -9.96
CA GLN A 23 16.49 -12.06 -8.91
C GLN A 23 15.27 -12.73 -8.26
N LEU A 24 14.05 -12.26 -8.52
CA LEU A 24 12.84 -12.91 -8.04
C LEU A 24 12.61 -14.22 -8.80
N ASP A 25 12.54 -15.31 -8.05
CA ASP A 25 12.37 -16.66 -8.56
C ASP A 25 11.37 -17.46 -7.71
N GLU A 26 11.33 -18.77 -7.91
CA GLU A 26 10.47 -19.70 -7.17
C GLU A 26 10.68 -19.64 -5.64
N GLN A 27 11.84 -19.20 -5.15
CA GLN A 27 12.08 -19.06 -3.72
C GLN A 27 11.23 -17.94 -3.12
N PHE A 28 10.96 -16.88 -3.88
CA PHE A 28 10.04 -15.83 -3.45
C PHE A 28 8.62 -16.38 -3.30
N GLU A 29 8.14 -17.18 -4.25
CA GLU A 29 6.84 -17.84 -4.15
C GLU A 29 6.76 -18.78 -2.94
N ARG A 30 7.80 -19.58 -2.72
CA ARG A 30 7.89 -20.47 -1.55
C ARG A 30 7.90 -19.70 -0.23
N ALA A 31 8.55 -18.53 -0.17
CA ALA A 31 8.49 -17.67 1.01
C ALA A 31 7.07 -17.18 1.27
N ILE A 32 6.34 -16.73 0.24
CA ILE A 32 4.93 -16.33 0.35
C ILE A 32 4.08 -17.50 0.85
N GLU A 33 4.24 -18.70 0.32
CA GLU A 33 3.48 -19.88 0.75
C GLU A 33 3.78 -20.27 2.20
N LEU A 34 5.04 -20.23 2.63
CA LEU A 34 5.40 -20.48 4.03
C LEU A 34 4.72 -19.49 4.96
N ILE A 35 4.70 -18.20 4.60
CA ILE A 35 4.09 -17.16 5.44
C ILE A 35 2.56 -17.27 5.43
N MET A 36 1.94 -17.57 4.29
CA MET A 36 0.49 -17.75 4.18
C MET A 36 -0.03 -18.96 4.98
N ASN A 37 0.76 -20.02 5.04
CA ASN A 37 0.44 -21.24 5.80
C ASN A 37 0.87 -21.17 7.26
N CYS A 38 1.49 -20.07 7.70
CA CYS A 38 1.86 -19.85 9.09
C CYS A 38 0.61 -19.51 9.91
N PRO A 39 0.16 -20.38 10.83
CA PRO A 39 -1.07 -20.15 11.60
C PRO A 39 -0.90 -19.08 12.70
N SER A 40 0.35 -18.77 13.05
CA SER A 40 0.70 -17.86 14.15
C SER A 40 1.17 -16.50 13.62
N ARG A 41 2.48 -16.33 13.43
CA ARG A 41 3.12 -15.06 13.08
C ARG A 41 4.45 -15.26 12.36
N LEU A 42 4.85 -14.21 11.64
CA LEU A 42 6.20 -14.08 11.12
C LEU A 42 7.10 -13.40 12.16
N ILE A 43 8.17 -14.07 12.58
CA ILE A 43 9.19 -13.46 13.44
C ILE A 43 10.31 -12.94 12.56
N ILE A 44 10.64 -11.66 12.68
CA ILE A 44 11.71 -11.03 11.92
C ILE A 44 12.91 -10.79 12.83
N THR A 45 14.11 -11.13 12.36
CA THR A 45 15.33 -10.96 13.14
C THR A 45 16.48 -10.41 12.30
N GLY A 46 17.34 -9.60 12.92
CA GLY A 46 18.47 -8.95 12.25
C GLY A 46 19.30 -8.12 13.24
N ILE A 47 20.56 -7.86 12.91
CA ILE A 47 21.46 -7.00 13.68
C ILE A 47 21.72 -5.68 12.96
N GLY A 48 21.93 -4.61 13.72
CA GLY A 48 22.39 -3.32 13.19
C GLY A 48 21.41 -2.73 12.18
N LYS A 49 21.91 -2.33 11.01
CA LYS A 49 21.06 -1.72 9.97
C LYS A 49 20.06 -2.73 9.40
N SER A 50 20.44 -3.99 9.22
CA SER A 50 19.52 -5.06 8.84
C SER A 50 18.41 -5.25 9.87
N GLY A 51 18.73 -5.15 11.16
CA GLY A 51 17.74 -5.18 12.24
C GLY A 51 16.73 -4.03 12.17
N ILE A 52 17.19 -2.80 11.91
CA ILE A 52 16.32 -1.63 11.72
C ILE A 52 15.39 -1.82 10.52
N ILE A 53 15.91 -2.34 9.40
CA ILE A 53 15.09 -2.68 8.24
C ILE A 53 14.06 -3.76 8.60
N GLY A 54 14.46 -4.79 9.35
CA GLY A 54 13.55 -5.82 9.85
C GLY A 54 12.41 -5.27 10.72
N GLN A 55 12.69 -4.27 11.57
CA GLN A 55 11.64 -3.59 12.35
C GLN A 55 10.65 -2.85 11.45
N LYS A 56 11.12 -2.13 10.42
CA LYS A 56 10.25 -1.47 9.44
C LYS A 56 9.39 -2.50 8.71
N ILE A 57 10.00 -3.57 8.20
CA ILE A 57 9.28 -4.65 7.50
C ILE A 57 8.20 -5.25 8.41
N SER A 58 8.53 -5.52 9.68
CA SER A 58 7.56 -6.02 10.66
C SER A 58 6.40 -5.05 10.87
N ALA A 59 6.68 -3.75 10.94
CA ALA A 59 5.63 -2.72 11.06
C ALA A 59 4.73 -2.69 9.82
N THR A 60 5.32 -2.73 8.62
CA THR A 60 4.56 -2.76 7.36
C THR A 60 3.67 -4.01 7.28
N LEU A 61 4.19 -5.19 7.60
CA LEU A 61 3.40 -6.43 7.59
C LEU A 61 2.21 -6.38 8.56
N ASN A 62 2.42 -5.87 9.78
CA ASN A 62 1.34 -5.69 10.75
C ASN A 62 0.26 -4.73 10.23
N SER A 63 0.68 -3.64 9.59
CA SER A 63 -0.24 -2.68 8.94
C SER A 63 -1.01 -3.29 7.77
N THR A 64 -0.48 -4.33 7.12
CA THR A 64 -1.07 -4.97 5.93
C THR A 64 -1.65 -6.37 6.18
N GLY A 65 -1.93 -6.73 7.45
CA GLY A 65 -2.68 -7.94 7.79
C GLY A 65 -1.84 -9.21 7.97
N THR A 66 -0.52 -9.08 8.07
CA THR A 66 0.37 -10.19 8.44
C THR A 66 0.96 -9.94 9.83
N ALA A 67 0.49 -10.70 10.82
CA ALA A 67 0.99 -10.62 12.18
C ALA A 67 2.51 -10.91 12.18
N SER A 68 3.28 -9.93 12.62
CA SER A 68 4.74 -9.95 12.60
C SER A 68 5.33 -9.37 13.88
N PHE A 69 6.45 -9.93 14.32
CA PHE A 69 7.16 -9.47 15.52
C PHE A 69 8.66 -9.42 15.27
N PHE A 70 9.33 -8.33 15.64
CA PHE A 70 10.78 -8.25 15.58
C PHE A 70 11.42 -8.82 16.84
N LEU A 71 12.29 -9.82 16.68
CA LEU A 71 13.07 -10.43 17.74
C LEU A 71 14.56 -10.18 17.51
N HIS A 72 15.19 -9.43 18.41
CA HIS A 72 16.64 -9.18 18.33
C HIS A 72 17.40 -10.49 18.60
N PRO A 73 18.37 -10.89 17.76
CA PRO A 73 18.96 -12.23 17.84
C PRO A 73 19.84 -12.43 19.09
N VAL A 74 20.46 -11.38 19.61
CA VAL A 74 21.20 -11.46 20.88
C VAL A 74 20.25 -11.77 22.04
N GLU A 75 19.14 -11.03 22.17
CA GLU A 75 18.15 -11.23 23.23
C GLU A 75 17.49 -12.61 23.11
N ALA A 76 17.24 -13.07 21.88
CA ALA A 76 16.74 -14.42 21.63
C ALA A 76 17.64 -15.48 22.29
N MET A 77 18.95 -15.40 22.05
CA MET A 77 19.92 -16.33 22.62
C MET A 77 20.08 -16.21 24.14
N HIS A 78 19.57 -15.13 24.75
CA HIS A 78 19.61 -14.86 26.18
C HIS A 78 18.25 -14.99 26.90
N GLY A 79 17.26 -15.63 26.26
CA GLY A 79 16.00 -16.02 26.92
C GLY A 79 14.76 -15.79 26.06
N ASP A 80 14.80 -14.79 25.18
CA ASP A 80 13.64 -14.40 24.38
C ASP A 80 13.32 -15.40 23.26
N LEU A 81 14.17 -16.39 23.01
CA LEU A 81 13.85 -17.50 22.11
C LEU A 81 12.63 -18.30 22.58
N GLY A 82 12.21 -18.17 23.83
CA GLY A 82 10.93 -18.68 24.32
C GLY A 82 9.70 -18.06 23.64
N ILE A 83 9.85 -16.91 22.97
CA ILE A 83 8.80 -16.27 22.17
C ILE A 83 8.50 -17.09 20.91
N VAL A 84 9.49 -17.80 20.35
CA VAL A 84 9.33 -18.54 19.09
C VAL A 84 8.57 -19.84 19.33
N ALA A 85 7.38 -19.94 18.76
CA ALA A 85 6.57 -21.15 18.75
C ALA A 85 6.98 -22.09 17.58
N PRO A 86 6.72 -23.41 17.67
CA PRO A 86 7.11 -24.36 16.62
C PRO A 86 6.46 -24.13 15.25
N ASP A 87 5.29 -23.49 15.25
CA ASP A 87 4.48 -23.15 14.09
C ASP A 87 4.74 -21.73 13.55
N ASP A 88 5.61 -20.95 14.21
CA ASP A 88 6.09 -19.68 13.69
C ASP A 88 6.97 -19.90 12.44
N VAL A 89 7.05 -18.85 11.61
CA VAL A 89 8.05 -18.73 10.56
C VAL A 89 9.02 -17.63 10.96
N VAL A 90 10.31 -17.81 10.72
CA VAL A 90 11.34 -16.81 11.02
C VAL A 90 11.97 -16.28 9.74
N LEU A 91 11.93 -14.97 9.54
CA LEU A 91 12.67 -14.24 8.50
C LEU A 91 13.93 -13.61 9.11
N ALA A 92 15.09 -14.12 8.74
CA ALA A 92 16.38 -13.61 9.18
C ALA A 92 17.05 -12.75 8.12
N ILE A 93 17.47 -11.55 8.51
CA ILE A 93 18.02 -10.53 7.61
C ILE A 93 19.51 -10.32 7.92
N SER A 94 20.38 -10.74 7.01
CA SER A 94 21.82 -10.45 7.05
C SER A 94 22.37 -10.32 5.64
N TYR A 95 22.92 -9.15 5.31
CA TYR A 95 23.46 -8.92 3.97
C TYR A 95 24.64 -9.84 3.65
N SER A 96 25.59 -10.02 4.57
CA SER A 96 26.72 -10.96 4.36
C SER A 96 26.30 -12.42 4.50
N GLY A 97 25.26 -12.69 5.31
CA GLY A 97 24.87 -14.04 5.70
C GLY A 97 25.86 -14.73 6.65
N GLU A 98 26.84 -13.99 7.18
CA GLU A 98 27.89 -14.49 8.07
C GLU A 98 27.81 -13.89 9.48
N THR A 99 26.69 -13.25 9.83
CA THR A 99 26.48 -12.67 11.16
C THR A 99 26.35 -13.79 12.19
N VAL A 100 27.36 -13.95 13.05
CA VAL A 100 27.51 -15.06 14.00
C VAL A 100 26.26 -15.28 14.85
N GLU A 101 25.66 -14.22 15.39
CA GLU A 101 24.45 -14.28 16.21
C GLU A 101 23.25 -14.85 15.45
N LEU A 102 23.11 -14.52 14.16
CA LEU A 102 22.04 -15.04 13.33
C LEU A 102 22.29 -16.48 12.91
N THR A 103 23.53 -16.84 12.57
CA THR A 103 23.89 -18.22 12.23
C THR A 103 23.66 -19.16 13.42
N MET A 104 24.03 -18.74 14.64
CA MET A 104 23.75 -19.49 15.87
C MET A 104 22.25 -19.61 16.15
N LEU A 105 21.50 -18.53 15.95
CA LEU A 105 20.05 -18.53 16.09
C LEU A 105 19.38 -19.50 15.11
N LEU A 106 19.73 -19.47 13.82
CA LEU A 106 19.16 -20.35 12.81
C LEU A 106 19.49 -21.82 13.07
N HIS A 107 20.70 -22.13 13.54
CA HIS A 107 21.05 -23.48 13.96
C HIS A 107 20.11 -23.98 15.06
N THR A 108 19.85 -23.14 16.06
CA THR A 108 18.92 -23.46 17.16
C THR A 108 17.48 -23.63 16.66
N LEU A 109 17.00 -22.73 15.81
CA LEU A 109 15.66 -22.80 15.21
C LEU A 109 15.45 -24.07 14.38
N ARG A 110 16.48 -24.48 13.62
CA ARG A 110 16.47 -25.72 12.84
C ARG A 110 16.30 -26.95 13.73
N THR A 111 16.96 -27.00 14.89
CA THR A 111 16.76 -28.10 15.86
C THR A 111 15.34 -28.12 16.44
N ARG A 112 14.69 -26.96 16.52
CA ARG A 112 13.27 -26.82 16.92
C ARG A 112 12.28 -27.04 15.78
N LYS A 113 12.77 -27.33 14.57
CA LYS A 113 11.96 -27.53 13.35
C LYS A 113 11.11 -26.30 12.95
N VAL A 114 11.51 -25.12 13.41
CA VAL A 114 10.90 -23.85 13.01
C VAL A 114 11.31 -23.55 11.57
N LYS A 115 10.36 -23.11 10.74
CA LYS A 115 10.64 -22.77 9.35
C LYS A 115 11.36 -21.43 9.23
N THR A 116 12.37 -21.39 8.39
CA THR A 116 13.28 -20.24 8.29
C THR A 116 13.42 -19.74 6.85
N ILE A 117 13.38 -18.42 6.70
CA ILE A 117 13.61 -17.69 5.47
C ILE A 117 14.83 -16.80 5.70
N ALA A 118 15.84 -16.87 4.84
CA ALA A 118 16.97 -15.95 4.87
C ALA A 118 16.80 -14.86 3.81
N LEU A 119 16.94 -13.59 4.19
CA LEU A 119 17.09 -12.47 3.26
C LEU A 119 18.55 -12.00 3.33
N THR A 120 19.29 -12.22 2.25
CA THR A 120 20.75 -12.03 2.21
C THR A 120 21.28 -11.61 0.85
N GLY A 121 22.39 -10.87 0.82
CA GLY A 121 23.09 -10.52 -0.42
C GLY A 121 24.03 -11.61 -0.94
N ASN A 122 24.27 -12.66 -0.14
CA ASN A 122 25.12 -13.79 -0.49
C ASN A 122 24.34 -15.11 -0.31
N VAL A 123 23.87 -15.69 -1.41
CA VAL A 123 23.11 -16.94 -1.43
C VAL A 123 23.94 -18.18 -1.09
N ASP A 124 25.27 -18.07 -1.12
CA ASP A 124 26.22 -19.13 -0.74
C ASP A 124 26.73 -18.97 0.70
N SER A 125 26.07 -18.16 1.52
CA SER A 125 26.47 -17.88 2.91
C SER A 125 26.03 -18.94 3.91
N GLY A 126 26.67 -18.96 5.09
CA GLY A 126 26.28 -19.85 6.18
C GLY A 126 24.82 -19.67 6.64
N LEU A 127 24.28 -18.44 6.58
CA LEU A 127 22.85 -18.20 6.86
C LEU A 127 21.96 -18.86 5.79
N ALA A 128 22.33 -18.74 4.52
CA ALA A 128 21.56 -19.30 3.41
C ALA A 128 21.53 -20.84 3.44
N GLU A 129 22.65 -21.48 3.77
CA GLU A 129 22.73 -22.94 3.93
C GLU A 129 21.84 -23.49 5.06
N LEU A 130 21.58 -22.68 6.08
CA LEU A 130 20.75 -23.08 7.22
C LEU A 130 19.25 -22.85 7.00
N ALA A 131 18.87 -22.00 6.03
CA ALA A 131 17.49 -21.61 5.80
C ALA A 131 16.71 -22.63 4.96
N ASP A 132 15.38 -22.72 5.17
CA ASP A 132 14.50 -23.50 4.31
C ASP A 132 14.28 -22.81 2.95
N VAL A 133 14.26 -21.47 2.94
CA VAL A 133 14.09 -20.62 1.75
C VAL A 133 15.07 -19.45 1.81
N VAL A 134 15.63 -19.08 0.65
CA VAL A 134 16.59 -17.97 0.54
C VAL A 134 16.06 -16.94 -0.45
N LEU A 135 15.96 -15.70 0.01
CA LEU A 135 15.62 -14.53 -0.78
C LEU A 135 16.91 -13.72 -1.02
N SER A 136 17.33 -13.65 -2.29
CA SER A 136 18.47 -12.84 -2.67
C SER A 136 18.12 -11.36 -2.60
N ALA A 137 18.91 -10.61 -1.84
CA ALA A 137 18.95 -9.15 -1.82
C ALA A 137 20.31 -8.66 -2.33
N HIS A 138 20.89 -9.39 -3.29
CA HIS A 138 22.21 -9.07 -3.83
C HIS A 138 22.18 -7.72 -4.54
N VAL A 139 23.16 -6.88 -4.23
CA VAL A 139 23.39 -5.60 -4.90
C VAL A 139 24.84 -5.52 -5.36
N SER A 140 25.06 -4.94 -6.53
CA SER A 140 26.39 -4.89 -7.15
C SER A 140 27.39 -4.04 -6.36
N ARG A 141 26.92 -2.98 -5.68
CA ARG A 141 27.74 -2.10 -4.85
C ARG A 141 26.92 -1.27 -3.87
N GLU A 142 27.58 -0.83 -2.80
CA GLU A 142 27.08 0.22 -1.93
C GLU A 142 27.27 1.61 -2.55
N ALA A 143 26.33 2.52 -2.25
CA ALA A 143 26.45 3.93 -2.61
C ALA A 143 27.51 4.67 -1.76
N CYS A 144 27.87 4.11 -0.60
CA CYS A 144 29.01 4.58 0.18
C CYS A 144 30.31 4.46 -0.65
N PRO A 145 31.08 5.55 -0.85
CA PRO A 145 32.32 5.49 -1.64
C PRO A 145 33.38 4.53 -1.10
N LEU A 146 33.33 4.22 0.20
CA LEU A 146 34.23 3.26 0.84
C LEU A 146 33.73 1.82 0.75
N GLY A 147 32.47 1.61 0.32
CA GLY A 147 31.82 0.30 0.32
C GLY A 147 31.50 -0.25 1.71
N LEU A 148 31.70 0.53 2.77
CA LEU A 148 31.62 0.05 4.16
C LEU A 148 30.25 0.28 4.79
N ALA A 149 29.60 1.40 4.49
CA ALA A 149 28.31 1.73 5.09
C ALA A 149 27.18 1.09 4.27
N PRO A 150 26.30 0.29 4.91
CA PRO A 150 25.10 -0.21 4.26
C PRO A 150 24.21 0.96 3.82
N THR A 151 23.93 1.00 2.53
CA THR A 151 23.13 2.02 1.85
C THR A 151 22.19 1.32 0.87
N THR A 152 22.73 0.92 -0.28
CA THR A 152 22.06 0.14 -1.30
C THR A 152 21.52 -1.18 -0.75
N SER A 153 22.30 -1.92 0.04
CA SER A 153 21.86 -3.22 0.59
C SER A 153 20.66 -3.08 1.52
N THR A 154 20.64 -2.07 2.38
CA THR A 154 19.51 -1.82 3.29
C THR A 154 18.27 -1.37 2.54
N THR A 155 18.44 -0.55 1.50
CA THR A 155 17.33 -0.09 0.65
C THR A 155 16.75 -1.23 -0.18
N ALA A 156 17.60 -2.13 -0.71
CA ALA A 156 17.18 -3.33 -1.42
C ALA A 156 16.42 -4.31 -0.51
N ALA A 157 16.95 -4.59 0.69
CA ALA A 157 16.27 -5.43 1.67
C ALA A 157 14.90 -4.86 2.08
N LEU A 158 14.80 -3.54 2.25
CA LEU A 158 13.54 -2.86 2.52
C LEU A 158 12.54 -3.01 1.38
N ALA A 159 12.98 -2.81 0.14
CA ALA A 159 12.13 -2.95 -1.04
C ALA A 159 11.60 -4.38 -1.21
N LEU A 160 12.43 -5.41 -0.96
CA LEU A 160 11.98 -6.81 -0.95
C LEU A 160 10.98 -7.09 0.18
N GLY A 161 11.19 -6.51 1.36
CA GLY A 161 10.24 -6.60 2.46
C GLY A 161 8.89 -5.97 2.13
N ASP A 162 8.89 -4.83 1.41
CA ASP A 162 7.67 -4.18 0.93
C ASP A 162 6.99 -5.04 -0.16
N ALA A 163 7.75 -5.65 -1.06
CA ALA A 163 7.21 -6.59 -2.05
C ALA A 163 6.55 -7.80 -1.37
N LEU A 164 7.19 -8.42 -0.37
CA LEU A 164 6.59 -9.48 0.44
C LEU A 164 5.27 -9.02 1.08
N ALA A 165 5.26 -7.84 1.71
CA ALA A 165 4.08 -7.34 2.39
C ALA A 165 2.91 -7.05 1.43
N VAL A 166 3.18 -6.48 0.25
CA VAL A 166 2.15 -6.17 -0.75
C VAL A 166 1.60 -7.44 -1.40
N VAL A 167 2.45 -8.43 -1.71
CA VAL A 167 1.98 -9.71 -2.26
C VAL A 167 1.15 -10.47 -1.22
N LEU A 168 1.56 -10.47 0.05
CA LEU A 168 0.76 -11.07 1.12
C LEU A 168 -0.57 -10.34 1.34
N LEU A 169 -0.60 -9.01 1.27
CA LEU A 169 -1.81 -8.20 1.34
C LEU A 169 -2.80 -8.63 0.25
N ASP A 170 -2.34 -8.72 -1.00
CA ASP A 170 -3.17 -9.11 -2.14
C ASP A 170 -3.68 -10.56 -2.01
N ARG A 171 -2.80 -11.51 -1.69
CA ARG A 171 -3.12 -12.93 -1.50
C ARG A 171 -4.11 -13.18 -0.35
N LYS A 172 -4.13 -12.29 0.66
CA LYS A 172 -5.07 -12.34 1.79
C LYS A 172 -6.39 -11.62 1.50
N HIS A 173 -6.53 -11.02 0.33
CA HIS A 173 -7.64 -10.13 -0.01
C HIS A 173 -7.87 -9.06 1.06
N PHE A 174 -6.77 -8.50 1.59
CA PHE A 174 -6.83 -7.54 2.67
C PHE A 174 -7.36 -6.19 2.14
N GLU A 175 -8.48 -5.75 2.70
CA GLU A 175 -9.19 -4.58 2.18
C GLU A 175 -8.86 -3.30 2.95
N ALA A 176 -9.30 -2.16 2.40
CA ALA A 176 -9.24 -0.88 3.10
C ALA A 176 -10.01 -0.92 4.45
N SER A 177 -11.02 -1.76 4.58
CA SER A 177 -11.76 -2.02 5.83
C SER A 177 -10.87 -2.63 6.92
N ASP A 178 -10.02 -3.59 6.58
CA ASP A 178 -9.07 -4.19 7.51
C ASP A 178 -7.92 -3.24 7.84
N PHE A 179 -7.43 -2.48 6.86
CA PHE A 179 -6.42 -1.45 7.10
C PHE A 179 -6.89 -0.46 8.18
N ARG A 180 -8.16 -0.06 8.13
CA ARG A 180 -8.77 0.83 9.13
C ARG A 180 -8.76 0.24 10.53
N ARG A 181 -9.13 -1.04 10.68
CA ARG A 181 -9.12 -1.71 11.99
C ARG A 181 -7.75 -1.68 12.65
N ASN A 182 -6.69 -1.74 11.84
CA ASN A 182 -5.31 -1.71 12.32
C ASN A 182 -4.76 -0.29 12.56
N HIS A 183 -5.48 0.78 12.16
CA HIS A 183 -5.00 2.18 12.26
C HIS A 183 -6.07 3.14 12.82
N PRO A 184 -6.50 2.98 14.09
CA PRO A 184 -7.61 3.75 14.65
C PRO A 184 -7.35 5.27 14.78
N GLY A 185 -6.09 5.71 14.85
CA GLY A 185 -5.71 7.11 15.10
C GLY A 185 -4.92 7.82 13.99
N GLY A 186 -4.77 7.21 12.80
CA GLY A 186 -4.02 7.79 11.68
C GLY A 186 -4.86 8.70 10.78
N SER A 187 -4.25 9.69 10.14
CA SER A 187 -4.92 10.57 9.17
C SER A 187 -5.54 9.83 7.99
N LEU A 188 -4.98 8.67 7.61
CA LEU A 188 -5.55 7.78 6.59
C LEU A 188 -6.79 7.05 7.12
N GLY A 189 -6.77 6.60 8.38
CA GLY A 189 -7.94 6.02 9.03
C GLY A 189 -9.08 7.03 9.17
N GLU A 190 -8.78 8.28 9.52
CA GLU A 190 -9.75 9.39 9.57
C GLU A 190 -10.38 9.70 8.21
N ARG A 191 -9.59 9.79 7.13
CA ARG A 191 -10.10 9.99 5.76
C ARG A 191 -11.04 8.87 5.29
N LEU A 192 -10.96 7.69 5.89
CA LEU A 192 -11.77 6.52 5.57
C LEU A 192 -12.93 6.30 6.57
N LYS A 193 -13.21 7.24 7.49
CA LYS A 193 -14.30 7.13 8.49
C LYS A 193 -15.57 7.89 8.11
N THR A 194 -15.47 8.91 7.28
CA THR A 194 -16.61 9.78 6.97
C THR A 194 -17.63 9.05 6.10
N ARG A 195 -18.89 8.98 6.58
CA ARG A 195 -20.00 8.46 5.77
C ARG A 195 -20.39 9.45 4.68
N VAL A 196 -20.94 8.96 3.58
CA VAL A 196 -21.52 9.80 2.51
C VAL A 196 -22.56 10.75 3.12
N SER A 197 -23.40 10.26 4.02
CA SER A 197 -24.40 11.06 4.75
C SER A 197 -23.83 12.26 5.53
N GLU A 198 -22.55 12.22 5.93
CA GLU A 198 -21.90 13.31 6.68
C GLU A 198 -21.36 14.42 5.77
N VAL A 199 -21.16 14.14 4.47
CA VAL A 199 -20.57 15.09 3.51
C VAL A 199 -21.47 15.41 2.32
N MET A 200 -22.55 14.67 2.10
CA MET A 200 -23.48 14.91 1.01
C MET A 200 -24.31 16.18 1.23
N LEU A 201 -24.70 16.83 0.13
CA LEU A 201 -25.66 17.92 0.17
C LEU A 201 -27.05 17.36 0.45
N THR A 202 -27.80 18.03 1.33
CA THR A 202 -29.14 17.61 1.74
C THR A 202 -30.17 18.74 1.64
N GLY A 203 -31.44 18.38 1.48
CA GLY A 203 -32.55 19.32 1.44
C GLY A 203 -32.40 20.41 0.39
N GLY A 204 -32.67 21.66 0.77
CA GLY A 204 -32.59 22.82 -0.13
C GLY A 204 -31.17 23.19 -0.60
N ASN A 205 -30.13 22.49 -0.13
CA ASN A 205 -28.76 22.65 -0.61
C ASN A 205 -28.46 21.79 -1.84
N ILE A 206 -29.34 20.85 -2.19
CA ILE A 206 -29.19 20.01 -3.39
C ILE A 206 -29.42 20.90 -4.63
N PRO A 207 -28.42 21.08 -5.51
CA PRO A 207 -28.62 21.78 -6.77
C PRO A 207 -29.44 20.89 -7.70
N GLN A 208 -30.72 21.22 -7.88
CA GLN A 208 -31.63 20.46 -8.72
C GLN A 208 -32.58 21.37 -9.51
N VAL A 209 -32.95 20.93 -10.71
CA VAL A 209 -33.89 21.62 -11.62
C VAL A 209 -34.84 20.63 -12.28
N ALA A 210 -35.98 21.12 -12.80
CA ALA A 210 -36.90 20.28 -13.55
C ALA A 210 -36.36 20.01 -14.97
N LYS A 211 -36.78 18.90 -15.59
CA LYS A 211 -36.34 18.54 -16.95
C LYS A 211 -36.70 19.56 -18.04
N GLU A 212 -37.74 20.36 -17.82
CA GLU A 212 -38.17 21.44 -18.72
C GLU A 212 -37.41 22.75 -18.51
N THR A 213 -36.55 22.84 -17.48
CA THR A 213 -35.74 24.03 -17.21
C THR A 213 -34.77 24.29 -18.36
N ILE A 214 -34.61 25.57 -18.74
CA ILE A 214 -33.68 25.96 -19.80
C ILE A 214 -32.23 26.02 -19.27
N PHE A 215 -31.27 25.88 -20.18
CA PHE A 215 -29.84 25.83 -19.85
C PHE A 215 -29.34 26.96 -18.93
N PHE A 216 -29.69 28.22 -19.23
CA PHE A 216 -29.21 29.36 -18.45
C PHE A 216 -29.77 29.41 -17.02
N ASP A 217 -30.97 28.89 -16.79
CA ASP A 217 -31.54 28.81 -15.44
C ASP A 217 -30.86 27.73 -14.62
N ALA A 218 -30.47 26.59 -15.23
CA ALA A 218 -29.65 25.58 -14.58
C ALA A 218 -28.25 26.10 -14.21
N LEU A 219 -27.65 26.94 -15.07
CA LEU A 219 -26.40 27.64 -14.76
C LEU A 219 -26.55 28.61 -13.58
N ALA A 220 -27.69 29.29 -13.47
CA ALA A 220 -27.95 30.17 -12.34
C ALA A 220 -27.98 29.37 -11.02
N VAL A 221 -28.61 28.19 -11.00
CA VAL A 221 -28.64 27.30 -9.83
C VAL A 221 -27.23 26.80 -9.47
N LEU A 222 -26.43 26.39 -10.45
CA LEU A 222 -25.03 26.00 -10.24
C LEU A 222 -24.22 27.10 -9.54
N ASN A 223 -24.34 28.33 -10.05
CA ASN A 223 -23.66 29.50 -9.48
C ASN A 223 -24.18 29.88 -8.09
N GLU A 224 -25.49 29.84 -7.87
CA GLU A 224 -26.10 30.16 -6.57
C GLU A 224 -25.66 29.18 -5.49
N LYS A 225 -25.65 27.88 -5.80
CA LYS A 225 -25.28 26.83 -4.84
C LYS A 225 -23.77 26.69 -4.69
N ASN A 226 -22.97 27.22 -5.61
CA ASN A 226 -21.51 27.10 -5.64
C ASN A 226 -21.06 25.62 -5.63
N VAL A 227 -21.74 24.80 -6.44
CA VAL A 227 -21.48 23.35 -6.60
C VAL A 227 -21.29 23.07 -8.08
N GLY A 228 -20.27 22.28 -8.45
CA GLY A 228 -19.91 22.02 -9.85
C GLY A 228 -20.81 21.04 -10.60
N ALA A 229 -22.01 20.73 -10.07
CA ALA A 229 -22.98 19.85 -10.71
C ALA A 229 -24.43 20.17 -10.28
N VAL A 230 -25.38 19.91 -11.17
CA VAL A 230 -26.83 20.08 -10.95
C VAL A 230 -27.57 18.83 -11.41
N LEU A 231 -28.52 18.37 -10.58
CA LEU A 231 -29.37 17.22 -10.86
C LEU A 231 -30.61 17.65 -11.64
N ILE A 232 -31.03 16.81 -12.58
CA ILE A 232 -32.24 17.02 -13.37
C ILE A 232 -33.29 16.04 -12.88
N MET A 233 -34.42 16.59 -12.47
CA MET A 233 -35.52 15.88 -11.83
C MET A 233 -36.67 15.68 -12.83
N ASP A 234 -37.32 14.52 -12.75
CA ASP A 234 -38.62 14.29 -13.39
C ASP A 234 -39.77 14.70 -12.45
N ASN A 235 -40.99 14.69 -12.98
CA ASN A 235 -42.22 15.09 -12.29
C ASN A 235 -42.56 14.22 -11.06
N ASP A 236 -41.97 13.03 -10.94
CA ASP A 236 -42.13 12.11 -9.81
C ASP A 236 -41.01 12.26 -8.74
N ASN A 237 -40.20 13.32 -8.82
CA ASN A 237 -39.00 13.55 -8.01
C ASN A 237 -37.89 12.49 -8.19
N SER A 238 -37.89 11.74 -9.30
CA SER A 238 -36.74 10.89 -9.66
C SER A 238 -35.63 11.69 -10.34
N VAL A 239 -34.37 11.30 -10.11
CA VAL A 239 -33.22 11.89 -10.80
C VAL A 239 -33.07 11.21 -12.17
N ILE A 240 -33.20 11.97 -13.25
CA ILE A 240 -33.08 11.46 -14.62
C ILE A 240 -31.76 11.81 -15.29
N GLY A 241 -31.00 12.75 -14.73
CA GLY A 241 -29.70 13.12 -15.25
C GLY A 241 -28.92 14.08 -14.36
N ILE A 242 -27.69 14.34 -14.76
CA ILE A 242 -26.77 15.28 -14.14
C ILE A 242 -26.04 16.11 -15.20
N ILE A 243 -25.80 17.38 -14.90
CA ILE A 243 -24.89 18.24 -15.67
C ILE A 243 -23.81 18.74 -14.73
N THR A 244 -22.56 18.69 -15.19
CA THR A 244 -21.38 19.14 -14.46
C THR A 244 -20.73 20.33 -15.16
N ASP A 245 -19.86 21.06 -14.45
CA ASP A 245 -19.02 22.09 -15.06
C ASP A 245 -18.20 21.57 -16.26
N GLY A 246 -17.82 20.30 -16.22
CA GLY A 246 -17.10 19.65 -17.31
C GLY A 246 -17.94 19.54 -18.58
N ASP A 247 -19.24 19.29 -18.46
CA ASP A 247 -20.18 19.25 -19.59
C ASP A 247 -20.33 20.65 -20.19
N ILE A 248 -20.53 21.66 -19.35
CA ILE A 248 -20.67 23.05 -19.76
C ILE A 248 -19.42 23.55 -20.50
N ARG A 249 -18.22 23.31 -19.93
CA ARG A 249 -16.96 23.69 -20.59
C ARG A 249 -16.80 23.04 -21.96
N ARG A 250 -17.24 21.79 -22.11
CA ARG A 250 -17.19 21.08 -23.40
C ARG A 250 -18.15 21.67 -24.43
N LEU A 251 -19.37 22.03 -24.03
CA LEU A 251 -20.36 22.66 -24.92
C LEU A 251 -19.88 24.04 -25.41
N VAL A 252 -19.31 24.85 -24.52
CA VAL A 252 -18.73 26.16 -24.87
C VAL A 252 -17.54 26.01 -25.82
N ALA A 253 -16.64 25.06 -25.54
CA ALA A 253 -15.48 24.81 -26.41
C ALA A 253 -15.88 24.31 -27.81
N ALA A 254 -17.06 23.69 -27.93
CA ALA A 254 -17.63 23.22 -29.20
C ALA A 254 -18.43 24.30 -29.95
N ASP A 255 -18.46 25.55 -29.46
CA ASP A 255 -19.23 26.67 -30.05
C ASP A 255 -20.72 26.32 -30.25
N THR A 256 -21.28 25.54 -29.32
CA THR A 256 -22.69 25.13 -29.36
C THR A 256 -23.58 26.33 -29.07
N ASP A 257 -24.67 26.50 -29.83
CA ASP A 257 -25.69 27.49 -29.48
C ASP A 257 -26.39 27.07 -28.19
N LEU A 258 -26.12 27.81 -27.12
CA LEU A 258 -26.65 27.54 -25.78
C LEU A 258 -28.06 28.16 -25.60
N ALA A 259 -28.48 29.04 -26.51
CA ALA A 259 -29.78 29.68 -26.44
C ALA A 259 -30.89 28.69 -26.85
N GLY A 260 -31.74 28.32 -25.89
CA GLY A 260 -32.86 27.40 -26.12
C GLY A 260 -32.50 25.91 -26.05
N LEU A 261 -31.27 25.59 -25.64
CA LEU A 261 -30.82 24.22 -25.43
C LEU A 261 -31.57 23.59 -24.25
N GLN A 262 -32.17 22.41 -24.47
CA GLN A 262 -32.83 21.66 -23.41
C GLN A 262 -31.81 20.82 -22.63
N LEU A 263 -31.97 20.77 -21.32
CA LEU A 263 -31.06 20.01 -20.45
C LEU A 263 -31.07 18.51 -20.78
N THR A 264 -32.22 17.98 -21.22
CA THR A 264 -32.42 16.57 -21.59
C THR A 264 -31.58 16.10 -22.78
N ASP A 265 -31.10 17.04 -23.60
CA ASP A 265 -30.28 16.76 -24.78
C ASP A 265 -28.78 16.68 -24.45
N ILE A 266 -28.36 17.27 -23.33
CA ILE A 266 -26.95 17.40 -22.95
C ILE A 266 -26.58 16.75 -21.62
N MET A 267 -27.58 16.33 -20.83
CA MET A 267 -27.33 15.70 -19.55
C MET A 267 -26.67 14.33 -19.69
N THR A 268 -25.84 13.99 -18.71
CA THR A 268 -25.45 12.60 -18.50
C THR A 268 -26.67 11.87 -17.94
N ARG A 269 -27.22 10.96 -18.73
CA ARG A 269 -28.32 10.06 -18.34
C ARG A 269 -27.79 8.98 -17.40
N GLU A 270 -28.65 8.49 -16.51
CA GLU A 270 -28.30 7.43 -15.54
C GLU A 270 -27.02 7.76 -14.73
N PRO A 271 -27.04 8.81 -13.90
CA PRO A 271 -25.89 9.15 -13.07
C PRO A 271 -25.53 8.00 -12.12
N LYS A 272 -24.27 7.93 -11.71
CA LYS A 272 -23.84 6.96 -10.70
C LYS A 272 -24.44 7.33 -9.34
N PHE A 273 -24.94 6.32 -8.63
CA PHE A 273 -25.50 6.47 -7.28
C PHE A 273 -24.65 5.72 -6.26
N ILE A 274 -24.64 6.22 -5.03
CA ILE A 274 -24.07 5.53 -3.87
C ILE A 274 -24.99 5.72 -2.66
N ASP A 275 -25.06 4.71 -1.81
CA ASP A 275 -25.86 4.73 -0.59
C ASP A 275 -25.27 5.70 0.46
N ALA A 276 -26.13 6.41 1.19
CA ALA A 276 -25.73 7.40 2.20
C ALA A 276 -25.03 6.78 3.42
N ASP A 277 -25.24 5.49 3.67
CA ASP A 277 -24.60 4.75 4.75
C ASP A 277 -23.20 4.25 4.38
N LEU A 278 -22.84 4.27 3.08
CA LEU A 278 -21.48 3.97 2.63
C LEU A 278 -20.51 5.10 2.96
N LEU A 279 -19.22 4.87 2.77
CA LEU A 279 -18.18 5.83 3.12
C LEU A 279 -17.89 6.78 1.95
N ALA A 280 -17.47 8.00 2.27
CA ALA A 280 -17.06 8.98 1.27
C ALA A 280 -15.89 8.47 0.39
N ALA A 281 -15.06 7.57 0.92
CA ALA A 281 -14.01 6.90 0.16
C ALA A 281 -14.57 5.94 -0.90
N ASP A 282 -15.64 5.22 -0.59
CA ASP A 282 -16.32 4.34 -1.54
C ASP A 282 -16.92 5.17 -2.68
N ALA A 283 -17.46 6.36 -2.36
CA ALA A 283 -17.96 7.31 -3.36
C ALA A 283 -16.85 7.79 -4.31
N LEU A 284 -15.64 8.07 -3.80
CA LEU A 284 -14.50 8.46 -4.63
C LEU A 284 -14.06 7.34 -5.59
N SER A 285 -14.18 6.08 -5.19
CA SER A 285 -13.74 4.94 -6.02
C SER A 285 -14.58 4.73 -7.28
N ILE A 286 -15.81 5.25 -7.29
CA ILE A 286 -16.74 5.14 -8.42
C ILE A 286 -16.75 6.38 -9.31
N MET A 287 -16.06 7.46 -8.96
CA MET A 287 -15.96 8.69 -9.78
C MET A 287 -14.98 8.50 -10.93
#